data_AF-A0A6M0BV57-F1
#
_entry.id   AF-A0A6M0BV57-F1
#
_cell.length_a   1.000
_cell.length_b   1.000
_cell.length_c   1.000
_cell.angle_alpha   90.00
_cell.angle_beta   90.00
_cell.angle_gamma   90.00
#
_symmetry.space_group_name_H-M   'P 1'
#
loop_
_entity.id
_entity.type
_entity.pdbx_description
1 polymer ?
#
loop_
_entity_poly.entity_id
_entity_poly.type
_entity_poly.pdbx_seq_one_letter_code
_entity_poly.pdbx_strand_id
1 'polypeptide(L)'
;MVDRIGKFKTGLREYQIKDMVDDTQNLGERLAKNLKTNQVRKFLDAVNRLKAQPEKEKDFEEIKSGVQLLRPQLAYAAARQKSAVDLQLVMEAAINQINEAEDFTRFVQLTESIIAYHKAAGGKD
;
A
#
# COMPACT_ATOMS: atom_id res chain seq x y z
N MET A 1 10.82 6.98 0.74
CA MET A 1 9.94 5.97 0.11
C MET A 1 9.57 6.31 -1.33
N VAL A 2 8.77 7.37 -1.59
CA VAL A 2 8.31 7.71 -2.95
C VAL A 2 9.46 7.78 -3.97
N ASP A 3 10.51 8.54 -3.69
CA ASP A 3 11.67 8.67 -4.60
C ASP A 3 12.44 7.36 -4.82
N ARG A 4 12.44 6.45 -3.83
CA ARG A 4 13.06 5.13 -3.94
C ARG A 4 12.22 4.27 -4.89
N ILE A 5 10.91 4.21 -4.63
CA ILE A 5 9.96 3.43 -5.43
C ILE A 5 9.92 3.92 -6.89
N GLY A 6 9.96 5.23 -7.12
CA GLY A 6 9.97 5.81 -8.46
C GLY A 6 11.24 5.51 -9.28
N LYS A 7 12.30 4.98 -8.67
CA LYS A 7 13.55 4.61 -9.35
C LYS A 7 13.62 3.14 -9.77
N PHE A 8 12.68 2.30 -9.34
CA PHE A 8 12.62 0.90 -9.77
C PHE A 8 12.34 0.84 -11.28
N LYS A 9 13.06 -0.03 -11.98
CA LYS A 9 13.05 -0.13 -13.44
C LYS A 9 12.15 -1.24 -13.94
N THR A 10 12.11 -2.38 -13.24
CA THR A 10 11.35 -3.57 -13.60
C THR A 10 10.01 -3.66 -12.86
N GLY A 11 9.91 -3.04 -11.69
CA GLY A 11 8.68 -3.01 -10.89
C GLY A 11 8.94 -3.05 -9.41
N LEU A 12 7.85 -3.08 -8.63
CA LEU A 12 7.89 -3.00 -7.17
C LEU A 12 8.66 -4.16 -6.54
N ARG A 13 8.75 -5.33 -7.20
CA ARG A 13 9.52 -6.50 -6.75
C ARG A 13 11.00 -6.21 -6.48
N GLU A 14 11.56 -5.14 -7.06
CA GLU A 14 12.92 -4.67 -6.75
C GLU A 14 13.09 -4.22 -5.28
N TYR A 15 11.99 -3.86 -4.61
CA TYR A 15 12.03 -3.37 -3.24
C TYR A 15 12.48 -4.48 -2.28
N GLN A 16 13.75 -4.43 -1.88
CA GLN A 16 14.33 -5.39 -0.95
C GLN A 16 13.51 -5.46 0.35
N ILE A 17 13.20 -6.68 0.82
CA ILE A 17 12.31 -6.91 1.97
C ILE A 17 12.79 -6.10 3.18
N LYS A 18 14.09 -6.16 3.49
CA LYS A 18 14.68 -5.44 4.61
C LYS A 18 14.43 -3.94 4.53
N ASP A 19 14.81 -3.33 3.41
CA ASP A 19 14.64 -1.89 3.20
C ASP A 19 13.16 -1.47 3.21
N MET A 20 12.29 -2.32 2.67
CA MET A 20 10.85 -2.10 2.69
C MET A 20 10.34 -2.08 4.13
N VAL A 21 10.71 -3.06 4.95
CA VAL A 21 10.32 -3.14 6.37
C VAL A 21 10.82 -1.94 7.17
N ASP A 22 12.07 -1.52 6.97
CA ASP A 22 12.64 -0.35 7.64
C ASP A 22 11.89 0.94 7.25
N ASP A 23 11.57 1.10 5.96
CA ASP A 23 10.83 2.25 5.44
C ASP A 23 9.37 2.26 5.94
N THR A 24 8.68 1.10 5.95
CA THR A 24 7.30 0.99 6.41
C THR A 24 7.16 1.14 7.92
N GLN A 25 8.18 0.77 8.70
CA GLN A 25 8.22 1.07 10.14
C GLN A 25 8.14 2.57 10.38
N ASN A 26 9.05 3.33 9.78
CA ASN A 26 9.10 4.78 9.92
C ASN A 26 7.80 5.45 9.45
N LEU A 27 7.24 4.99 8.33
CA LEU A 27 5.96 5.51 7.83
C LEU A 27 4.80 5.15 8.77
N GLY A 28 4.70 3.89 9.20
CA GLY A 28 3.63 3.42 10.10
C GLY A 28 3.59 4.22 11.40
N GLU A 29 4.74 4.42 12.04
CA GLU A 29 4.87 5.24 13.25
C GLU A 29 4.45 6.70 13.04
N ARG A 30 4.81 7.30 11.90
CA ARG A 30 4.38 8.66 11.55
C ARG A 30 2.88 8.75 11.35
N LEU A 31 2.30 7.80 10.62
CA LEU A 31 0.87 7.75 10.34
C LEU A 31 0.05 7.55 11.63
N ALA A 32 0.55 6.74 12.57
CA ALA A 32 -0.13 6.44 13.84
C ALA A 32 -0.45 7.68 14.69
N LYS A 33 0.35 8.74 14.54
CA LYS A 33 0.15 10.01 15.27
C LYS A 33 -1.19 10.67 14.97
N ASN A 34 -1.66 10.58 13.71
CA ASN A 34 -2.76 11.41 13.23
C ASN A 34 -3.78 10.68 12.35
N LEU A 35 -3.49 9.47 11.86
CA LEU A 35 -4.37 8.68 11.01
C LEU A 35 -5.04 7.58 11.82
N LYS A 36 -6.38 7.52 11.78
CA LYS A 36 -7.16 6.52 12.51
C LYS A 36 -7.01 5.13 11.93
N THR A 37 -6.94 4.12 12.79
CA THR A 37 -6.81 2.70 12.41
C THR A 37 -7.92 2.27 11.46
N ASN A 38 -9.15 2.74 11.66
CA ASN A 38 -10.28 2.43 10.77
C ASN A 38 -10.08 2.90 9.32
N GLN A 39 -9.34 3.98 9.08
CA GLN A 39 -9.07 4.45 7.70
C GLN A 39 -8.05 3.55 7.01
N VAL A 40 -7.00 3.19 7.74
CA VAL A 40 -5.92 2.33 7.25
C VAL A 40 -6.44 0.90 7.01
N ARG A 41 -7.26 0.38 7.92
CA ARG A 41 -7.91 -0.94 7.81
C ARG A 41 -8.80 -1.05 6.58
N LYS A 42 -9.62 -0.02 6.28
CA LYS A 42 -10.46 -0.02 5.06
C LYS A 42 -9.66 -0.15 3.78
N PHE A 43 -8.46 0.42 3.74
CA PHE A 43 -7.57 0.27 2.58
C PHE A 43 -6.99 -1.15 2.52
N LEU A 44 -6.54 -1.70 3.66
CA LEU A 44 -6.10 -3.10 3.74
C LEU A 44 -7.17 -4.08 3.27
N ASP A 45 -8.41 -3.88 3.70
CA ASP A 45 -9.53 -4.74 3.34
C ASP A 45 -9.75 -4.74 1.82
N ALA A 46 -9.58 -3.59 1.16
CA ALA A 46 -9.67 -3.48 -0.29
C ALA A 46 -8.52 -4.24 -0.98
N VAL A 47 -7.29 -4.11 -0.50
CA VAL A 47 -6.13 -4.87 -1.00
C VAL A 47 -6.32 -6.38 -0.79
N ASN A 48 -6.79 -6.79 0.38
CA ASN A 48 -7.04 -8.20 0.71
C ASN A 48 -8.15 -8.81 -0.14
N ARG A 49 -9.19 -8.05 -0.51
CA ARG A 49 -10.21 -8.53 -1.45
C ARG A 49 -9.60 -8.83 -2.82
N LEU A 50 -8.68 -8.00 -3.29
CA LEU A 50 -7.96 -8.25 -4.55
C LEU A 50 -7.05 -9.48 -4.41
N LYS A 51 -6.41 -9.69 -3.26
CA LYS A 51 -5.60 -10.90 -2.97
C LYS A 51 -6.44 -12.18 -2.91
N ALA A 52 -7.65 -12.13 -2.33
CA ALA A 52 -8.45 -13.30 -1.99
C ALA A 52 -9.25 -13.93 -3.14
N GLN A 53 -9.43 -13.23 -4.27
CA GLN A 53 -10.12 -13.84 -5.42
C GLN A 53 -9.21 -14.93 -6.05
N PRO A 54 -9.76 -16.11 -6.44
CA PRO A 54 -9.02 -17.35 -6.65
C PRO A 54 -7.98 -17.30 -7.78
N GLU A 55 -6.80 -17.88 -7.53
CA GLU A 55 -5.64 -17.92 -8.45
C GLU A 55 -5.87 -18.70 -9.76
N LYS A 56 -6.98 -19.43 -9.91
CA LYS A 56 -7.27 -20.23 -11.11
C LYS A 56 -8.01 -19.49 -12.22
N GLU A 57 -8.61 -18.34 -11.93
CA GLU A 57 -9.47 -17.60 -12.89
C GLU A 57 -8.99 -16.19 -13.22
N LYS A 58 -7.91 -15.70 -12.59
CA LYS A 58 -7.44 -14.32 -12.80
C LYS A 58 -6.36 -14.22 -13.84
N ASP A 59 -6.66 -13.44 -14.89
CA ASP A 59 -5.60 -12.73 -15.59
C ASP A 59 -5.03 -11.65 -14.67
N PHE A 60 -3.71 -11.50 -14.64
CA PHE A 60 -3.03 -10.44 -13.90
C PHE A 60 -3.56 -9.05 -14.29
N GLU A 61 -4.04 -8.88 -15.53
CA GLU A 61 -4.66 -7.62 -15.98
C GLU A 61 -5.92 -7.25 -15.18
N GLU A 62 -6.69 -8.22 -14.68
CA GLU A 62 -7.83 -7.93 -13.79
C GLU A 62 -7.35 -7.45 -12.42
N ILE A 63 -6.32 -8.07 -11.86
CA ILE A 63 -5.69 -7.63 -10.60
C ILE A 63 -5.17 -6.21 -10.78
N LYS A 64 -4.43 -5.96 -11.85
CA LYS A 64 -3.86 -4.65 -12.18
C LYS A 64 -4.93 -3.58 -12.28
N SER A 65 -6.03 -3.87 -12.98
CA SER A 65 -7.21 -2.99 -13.08
C SER A 65 -7.84 -2.74 -11.71
N GLY A 66 -8.03 -3.79 -10.90
CA GLY A 66 -8.57 -3.69 -9.55
C GLY A 66 -7.70 -2.83 -8.62
N VAL A 67 -6.37 -2.95 -8.74
CA VAL A 67 -5.42 -2.13 -7.97
C VAL A 67 -5.46 -0.66 -8.41
N GLN A 68 -5.59 -0.37 -9.72
CA GLN A 68 -5.75 1.01 -10.20
C GLN A 68 -7.00 1.68 -9.60
N LEU A 69 -8.08 0.93 -9.40
CA LEU A 69 -9.31 1.42 -8.77
C LEU A 69 -9.18 1.74 -7.27
N LEU A 70 -8.05 1.43 -6.63
CA LEU A 70 -7.77 1.87 -5.26
C LEU A 70 -7.32 3.34 -5.19
N ARG A 71 -6.83 3.91 -6.30
CA ARG A 71 -6.31 5.29 -6.34
C ARG A 71 -7.38 6.35 -5.99
N PRO A 72 -8.63 6.29 -6.50
CA PRO A 72 -9.70 7.20 -6.08
C PRO A 72 -10.00 7.12 -4.58
N GLN A 73 -9.97 5.93 -3.98
CA GLN A 73 -10.18 5.75 -2.54
C GLN A 73 -9.09 6.46 -1.72
N LEU A 74 -7.83 6.32 -2.13
CA LEU A 74 -6.70 7.01 -1.51
C LEU A 74 -6.79 8.53 -1.66
N ALA A 75 -7.12 9.01 -2.87
CA ALA A 75 -7.28 10.43 -3.15
C ALA A 75 -8.40 11.05 -2.29
N TYR A 76 -9.54 10.37 -2.17
CA TYR A 76 -10.63 10.81 -1.31
C TYR A 76 -10.23 10.85 0.17
N ALA A 77 -9.53 9.82 0.67
CA ALA A 77 -9.06 9.79 2.04
C ALA A 77 -8.07 10.93 2.34
N ALA A 78 -7.13 11.19 1.43
CA ALA A 78 -6.16 12.28 1.53
C ALA A 78 -6.82 13.67 1.46
N ALA A 79 -7.81 13.86 0.60
CA ALA A 79 -8.59 15.10 0.51
C ALA A 79 -9.38 15.39 1.79
N ARG A 80 -9.95 14.34 2.41
CA ARG A 80 -10.71 14.46 3.66
C ARG A 80 -9.82 14.65 4.89
N GLN A 81 -8.63 14.06 4.89
CA GLN A 81 -7.74 14.04 6.05
C GLN A 81 -6.29 14.17 5.61
N LYS A 82 -5.66 15.32 5.92
CA LYS A 82 -4.26 15.61 5.55
C LYS A 82 -3.26 14.55 6.02
N SER A 83 -3.50 13.89 7.15
CA SER A 83 -2.63 12.82 7.65
C SER A 83 -2.65 11.53 6.82
N ALA A 84 -3.55 11.42 5.83
CA ALA A 84 -3.58 10.32 4.87
C ALA A 84 -2.77 10.62 3.59
N VAL A 85 -2.27 11.86 3.39
CA VAL A 85 -1.52 12.24 2.19
C VAL A 85 -0.24 11.41 2.05
N ASP A 86 0.54 11.24 3.13
CA ASP A 86 1.77 10.44 3.10
C ASP A 86 1.49 8.98 2.68
N LEU A 87 0.39 8.40 3.18
CA LEU A 87 -0.04 7.06 2.79
C LEU A 87 -0.44 7.02 1.31
N GLN A 88 -1.23 8.00 0.85
CA GLN A 88 -1.66 8.09 -0.55
C GLN A 88 -0.47 8.21 -1.50
N LEU A 89 0.50 9.08 -1.22
CA LEU A 89 1.68 9.26 -2.07
C LEU A 89 2.52 7.98 -2.20
N VAL A 90 2.75 7.28 -1.09
CA VAL A 90 3.51 6.02 -1.09
C VAL A 90 2.75 4.92 -1.82
N MET A 91 1.44 4.79 -1.57
CA MET A 91 0.61 3.79 -2.23
C MET A 91 0.49 4.06 -3.73
N GLU A 92 0.33 5.31 -4.15
CA GLU A 92 0.27 5.67 -5.57
C GLU A 92 1.59 5.37 -6.29
N ALA A 93 2.73 5.70 -5.67
CA ALA A 93 4.03 5.34 -6.22
C ALA A 93 4.19 3.81 -6.35
N ALA A 94 3.72 3.05 -5.36
CA ALA A 94 3.79 1.59 -5.38
C ALA A 94 2.85 0.99 -6.44
N ILE A 95 1.62 1.51 -6.58
CA ILE A 95 0.65 1.09 -7.59
C ILE A 95 1.19 1.28 -9.00
N ASN A 96 1.89 2.39 -9.26
CA ASN A 96 2.52 2.68 -10.56
C ASN A 96 3.66 1.72 -10.91
N GLN A 97 4.16 0.94 -9.94
CA GLN A 97 5.24 -0.04 -10.12
C GLN A 97 4.73 -1.49 -10.18
N ILE A 98 3.41 -1.70 -10.35
CA ILE A 98 2.82 -3.04 -10.47
C ILE A 98 2.69 -3.41 -11.95
N ASN A 99 3.67 -4.16 -12.44
CA ASN A 99 3.75 -4.60 -13.83
C ASN A 99 3.46 -6.09 -14.00
N GLU A 100 3.70 -6.89 -12.96
CA GLU A 100 3.53 -8.35 -12.95
C GLU A 100 3.03 -8.84 -11.58
N ALA A 101 2.62 -10.12 -11.50
CA ALA A 101 2.03 -10.70 -10.29
C ALA A 101 2.93 -10.58 -9.05
N GLU A 102 4.24 -10.69 -9.23
CA GLU A 102 5.24 -10.57 -8.15
C GLU A 102 5.29 -9.15 -7.57
N ASP A 103 5.07 -8.12 -8.40
CA ASP A 103 4.96 -6.74 -7.92
C ASP A 103 3.70 -6.55 -7.09
N PHE A 104 2.59 -7.20 -7.47
CA PHE A 104 1.37 -7.20 -6.67
C PHE A 104 1.58 -7.92 -5.33
N THR A 105 2.26 -9.07 -5.32
CA THR A 105 2.66 -9.73 -4.07
C THR A 105 3.48 -8.78 -3.19
N ARG A 106 4.42 -8.04 -3.78
CA ARG A 106 5.22 -7.05 -3.06
C ARG A 106 4.37 -5.89 -2.53
N PHE A 107 3.39 -5.43 -3.29
CA PHE A 107 2.46 -4.36 -2.90
C PHE A 107 1.60 -4.77 -1.70
N VAL A 108 1.12 -6.02 -1.69
CA VAL A 108 0.40 -6.60 -0.55
C VAL A 108 1.29 -6.58 0.69
N GLN A 109 2.53 -7.07 0.59
CA GLN A 109 3.49 -7.08 1.71
C GLN A 109 3.80 -5.68 2.24
N LEU A 110 4.02 -4.71 1.33
CA LEU A 110 4.22 -3.30 1.67
C LEU A 110 3.02 -2.76 2.47
N THR A 111 1.80 -3.01 1.98
CA THR A 111 0.56 -2.57 2.62
C THR A 111 0.42 -3.21 4.00
N GLU A 112 0.52 -4.53 4.11
CA GLU A 112 0.43 -5.24 5.40
C GLU A 112 1.46 -4.72 6.42
N SER A 113 2.69 -4.46 5.97
CA SER A 113 3.77 -3.96 6.83
C SER A 113 3.50 -2.56 7.39
N ILE A 114 3.03 -1.60 6.57
CA ILE A 114 2.67 -0.25 7.04
C ILE A 114 1.62 -0.32 8.14
N ILE A 115 0.67 -1.24 8.02
CA ILE A 115 -0.47 -1.35 8.92
C ILE A 115 -0.08 -2.04 10.21
N ALA A 116 0.78 -3.05 10.12
CA ALA A 116 1.37 -3.68 11.28
C ALA A 116 2.11 -2.64 12.15
N TYR A 117 2.96 -1.81 11.55
CA TYR A 117 3.70 -0.78 12.28
C TYR A 117 2.83 0.39 12.73
N HIS A 118 1.84 0.82 11.95
CA HIS A 118 0.84 1.80 12.38
C HIS A 118 0.11 1.34 13.64
N LYS A 119 -0.34 0.08 13.67
CA LYS A 119 -1.02 -0.51 14.81
C LYS A 119 -0.07 -0.68 16.01
N ALA A 120 1.16 -1.15 15.77
CA ALA A 120 2.18 -1.31 16.82
C ALA A 120 2.54 0.03 17.49
N ALA A 121 2.53 1.13 16.74
CA ALA A 121 2.78 2.48 17.24
C ALA A 121 1.58 3.12 17.96
N GLY A 122 0.51 2.38 18.23
CA GLY A 122 -0.63 2.86 19.01
C GLY A 122 -1.63 3.69 18.21
N GLY A 123 -1.76 3.45 16.90
CA GLY A 123 -2.79 4.08 16.07
C GLY A 123 -4.18 3.99 16.72
N LYS A 124 -4.82 5.14 16.93
CA LYS A 124 -6.13 5.24 17.61
C LYS A 124 -7.27 4.84 16.67
N ASP A 125 -8.32 4.22 17.22
CA ASP A 125 -9.51 3.79 16.47
C ASP A 125 -10.38 4.95 15.91
#